data_AF-A0A101LNM2-F1
#
_entry.id   AF-A0A101LNM2-F1
#
_cell.length_a   1.000
_cell.length_b   1.000
_cell.length_c   1.000
_cell.angle_alpha   90.00
_cell.angle_beta   90.00
_cell.angle_gamma   90.00
#
_symmetry.space_group_name_H-M   'P 1'
#
loop_
_entity.id
_entity.type
_entity.pdbx_description
1 polymer ?
#
loop_
_entity_poly.entity_id
_entity_poly.type
_entity_poly.pdbx_seq_one_letter_code
_entity_poly.pdbx_strand_id
1 'polypeptide(L)'
;MAFMEIRQMFLLRPLAALTLALVAGSAIAQNNTAALQQDGTNGTITLDQSGAGNNAALYQLQGENNELSVVQTGASSATITQGGDVYGYAVGNVATLRQEAGSSVHSLIQDGFGNQATISSVGSNSGTLTQVASNAQLTLEQNGDNNQVRVDQSGDSAMATLTQLGSDNRVLLTQQGYSVDSVELTQRGQANVATVTSSGKFNELTFTQDGNRNELNVDQAGRGNRFSGSSTGDDNLASATVRGDSNQTSIVQTGNGNEARLDTTSAISTASISQVGDSNRASILQSSANFNGFNDSARISQNGFGNSATINQR
;
A
#
# COMPACT_ATOMS: atom_id res chain seq x y z
N MET A 1 34.43 -56.72 6.78
CA MET A 1 34.37 -55.52 7.63
C MET A 1 35.43 -54.55 7.14
N ALA A 2 35.04 -53.55 6.37
CA ALA A 2 35.91 -52.45 5.96
C ALA A 2 35.19 -51.15 6.32
N PHE A 3 35.83 -50.38 7.19
CA PHE A 3 35.44 -49.04 7.60
C PHE A 3 35.48 -48.10 6.37
N MET A 4 34.43 -47.30 6.16
CA MET A 4 34.50 -46.13 5.28
C MET A 4 34.04 -44.92 6.10
N GLU A 5 35.00 -44.19 6.65
CA GLU A 5 34.80 -42.84 7.16
C GLU A 5 34.35 -41.93 6.02
N ILE A 6 33.14 -41.37 6.12
CA ILE A 6 32.74 -40.21 5.33
C ILE A 6 33.02 -38.98 6.19
N ARG A 7 34.20 -38.40 6.01
CA ARG A 7 34.45 -37.00 6.38
C ARG A 7 33.58 -36.12 5.48
N GLN A 8 32.41 -35.69 5.95
CA GLN A 8 31.75 -34.54 5.33
C GLN A 8 32.50 -33.28 5.73
N MET A 9 33.28 -32.77 4.77
CA MET A 9 33.86 -31.43 4.79
C MET A 9 32.75 -30.40 4.99
N PHE A 10 32.77 -29.71 6.13
CA PHE A 10 32.18 -28.39 6.25
C PHE A 10 32.90 -27.48 5.24
N LEU A 11 32.32 -27.33 4.06
CA LEU A 11 32.70 -26.31 3.09
C LEU A 11 32.37 -24.96 3.74
N LEU A 12 33.41 -24.29 4.25
CA LEU A 12 33.37 -22.87 4.58
C LEU A 12 32.91 -22.12 3.34
N ARG A 13 31.66 -21.67 3.33
CA ARG A 13 31.15 -20.73 2.31
C ARG A 13 31.98 -19.44 2.42
N PRO A 14 32.38 -18.82 1.30
CA PRO A 14 33.17 -17.60 1.34
C PRO A 14 32.37 -16.51 2.08
N LEU A 15 33.02 -15.85 3.03
CA LEU A 15 32.51 -14.66 3.71
C LEU A 15 32.13 -13.63 2.63
N ALA A 16 30.87 -13.19 2.62
CA ALA A 16 30.43 -12.10 1.77
C ALA A 16 31.21 -10.82 2.12
N ALA A 17 31.65 -10.09 1.08
CA ALA A 17 32.28 -8.80 1.27
C ALA A 17 31.22 -7.79 1.72
N LEU A 18 31.22 -7.48 3.02
CA LEU A 18 30.46 -6.36 3.57
C LEU A 18 31.10 -5.05 3.08
N THR A 19 30.57 -4.45 2.02
CA THR A 19 30.86 -3.03 1.71
C THR A 19 29.97 -2.15 2.56
N LEU A 20 30.39 -1.93 3.81
CA LEU A 20 29.79 -0.96 4.71
C LEU A 20 30.31 0.44 4.35
N ALA A 21 29.54 1.21 3.60
CA ALA A 21 29.81 2.64 3.37
C ALA A 21 29.03 3.47 4.40
N LEU A 22 29.59 3.65 5.59
CA LEU A 22 29.05 4.58 6.59
C LEU A 22 29.62 5.98 6.33
N VAL A 23 28.91 6.82 5.57
CA VAL A 23 29.29 8.23 5.42
C VAL A 23 28.64 9.03 6.54
N ALA A 24 29.22 8.97 7.74
CA ALA A 24 28.87 9.89 8.81
C ALA A 24 29.46 11.27 8.47
N GLY A 25 28.69 12.11 7.78
CA GLY A 25 29.07 13.50 7.49
C GLY A 25 29.41 14.24 8.78
N SER A 26 30.65 14.70 8.90
CA SER A 26 31.17 15.38 10.07
C SER A 26 30.48 16.72 10.34
N ALA A 27 29.48 16.74 11.23
CA ALA A 27 29.11 17.89 12.07
C ALA A 27 28.00 17.52 13.08
N ILE A 28 28.37 17.30 14.35
CA ILE A 28 27.49 17.36 15.54
C ILE A 28 26.14 16.59 15.43
N ALA A 29 26.18 15.25 15.39
CA ALA A 29 24.99 14.42 15.51
C ALA A 29 24.91 13.78 16.90
N GLN A 30 24.08 14.32 17.80
CA GLN A 30 23.74 13.65 19.06
C GLN A 30 22.68 12.56 18.77
N ASN A 31 22.90 11.34 19.27
CA ASN A 31 21.92 10.24 19.35
C ASN A 31 21.38 9.62 18.05
N ASN A 32 22.18 9.47 16.98
CA ASN A 32 21.79 8.56 15.87
C ASN A 32 22.19 7.11 16.20
N THR A 33 21.30 6.14 15.96
CA THR A 33 21.53 4.70 16.12
C THR A 33 21.28 3.95 14.82
N ALA A 34 22.14 2.97 14.51
CA ALA A 34 22.01 2.11 13.35
C ALA A 34 22.37 0.67 13.72
N ALA A 35 21.49 -0.27 13.41
CA ALA A 35 21.73 -1.71 13.44
C ALA A 35 21.58 -2.26 12.03
N LEU A 36 22.66 -2.83 11.49
CA LEU A 36 22.71 -3.38 10.14
C LEU A 36 23.14 -4.84 10.24
N GLN A 37 22.34 -5.77 9.72
CA GLN A 37 22.69 -7.19 9.67
C GLN A 37 22.44 -7.72 8.26
N GLN A 38 23.45 -8.38 7.70
CA GLN A 38 23.41 -8.96 6.37
C GLN A 38 23.94 -10.39 6.42
N ASP A 39 23.03 -11.36 6.33
CA ASP A 39 23.33 -12.79 6.34
C ASP A 39 23.20 -13.44 4.94
N GLY A 40 22.94 -12.62 3.91
CA GLY A 40 22.78 -13.03 2.50
C GLY A 40 24.03 -12.86 1.62
N THR A 41 23.94 -13.28 0.35
CA THR A 41 24.99 -13.13 -0.66
C THR A 41 24.66 -11.99 -1.65
N ASN A 42 25.67 -11.22 -2.08
CA ASN A 42 25.55 -10.16 -3.11
C ASN A 42 24.51 -9.06 -2.84
N GLY A 43 24.07 -8.85 -1.60
CA GLY A 43 23.19 -7.73 -1.27
C GLY A 43 23.94 -6.44 -1.01
N THR A 44 23.24 -5.31 -1.07
CA THR A 44 23.79 -3.99 -0.69
C THR A 44 22.89 -3.34 0.35
N ILE A 45 23.48 -2.83 1.43
CA ILE A 45 22.78 -1.97 2.40
C ILE A 45 23.48 -0.62 2.41
N THR A 46 22.75 0.43 2.03
CA THR A 46 23.19 1.82 2.10
C THR A 46 22.36 2.54 3.15
N LEU A 47 23.02 3.20 4.11
CA LEU A 47 22.38 4.02 5.13
C LEU A 47 23.09 5.38 5.21
N ASP A 48 22.34 6.45 4.94
CA ASP A 48 22.77 7.84 5.15
C ASP A 48 21.88 8.48 6.23
N GLN A 49 22.50 8.93 7.32
CA GLN A 49 21.82 9.59 8.43
C GLN A 49 22.45 10.95 8.69
N SER A 50 21.65 12.01 8.57
CA SER A 50 22.04 13.38 8.93
C SER A 50 21.06 14.00 9.92
N GLY A 51 21.53 14.88 10.80
CA GLY A 51 20.74 15.39 11.93
C GLY A 51 20.90 14.54 13.20
N ALA A 52 20.01 14.73 14.17
CA ALA A 52 20.09 14.15 15.51
C ALA A 52 18.82 13.35 15.85
N GLY A 53 18.98 12.14 16.38
CA GLY A 53 17.88 11.27 16.82
C GLY A 53 17.36 10.28 15.77
N ASN A 54 18.10 10.04 14.69
CA ASN A 54 17.72 9.03 13.70
C ASN A 54 17.99 7.61 14.22
N ASN A 55 17.04 6.70 14.02
CA ASN A 55 17.19 5.29 14.33
C ASN A 55 16.97 4.45 13.05
N ALA A 56 17.87 3.54 12.74
CA ALA A 56 17.71 2.60 11.63
C ALA A 56 18.00 1.16 12.09
N ALA A 57 17.13 0.23 11.74
CA ALA A 57 17.33 -1.20 11.93
C ALA A 57 17.07 -1.91 10.60
N LEU A 58 18.14 -2.28 9.88
CA LEU A 58 18.07 -2.87 8.55
C LEU A 58 18.61 -4.31 8.61
N TYR A 59 17.74 -5.26 8.30
CA TYR A 59 18.04 -6.69 8.33
C TYR A 59 17.85 -7.28 6.95
N GLN A 60 18.91 -7.86 6.38
CA GLN A 60 18.85 -8.71 5.20
C GLN A 60 19.20 -10.15 5.64
N LEU A 61 18.17 -10.91 5.98
CA LEU A 61 18.28 -12.27 6.50
C LEU A 61 18.13 -13.27 5.35
N GLN A 62 19.16 -14.09 5.09
CA GLN A 62 19.14 -15.23 4.14
C GLN A 62 18.50 -14.92 2.76
N GLY A 63 19.33 -14.48 1.81
CA GLY A 63 18.85 -14.06 0.50
C GLY A 63 19.98 -13.71 -0.48
N GLU A 64 19.67 -13.62 -1.78
CA GLU A 64 20.63 -13.23 -2.82
C GLU A 64 20.21 -11.91 -3.49
N ASN A 65 21.16 -10.99 -3.73
CA ASN A 65 20.95 -9.76 -4.50
C ASN A 65 19.84 -8.82 -3.98
N ASN A 66 19.56 -8.77 -2.67
CA ASN A 66 18.64 -7.75 -2.14
C ASN A 66 19.35 -6.42 -1.95
N GLU A 67 18.64 -5.32 -2.20
CA GLU A 67 19.12 -3.96 -2.05
C GLU A 67 18.27 -3.20 -1.03
N LEU A 68 18.94 -2.56 -0.08
CA LEU A 68 18.35 -1.67 0.91
C LEU A 68 19.04 -0.30 0.82
N SER A 69 18.26 0.74 0.63
CA SER A 69 18.74 2.12 0.67
C SER A 69 17.88 2.94 1.62
N VAL A 70 18.49 3.50 2.65
CA VAL A 70 17.82 4.35 3.63
C VAL A 70 18.53 5.69 3.75
N VAL A 71 17.79 6.77 3.55
CA VAL A 71 18.27 8.15 3.76
C VAL A 71 17.36 8.80 4.80
N GLN A 72 17.93 9.21 5.93
CA GLN A 72 17.20 9.86 7.01
C GLN A 72 17.82 11.22 7.33
N THR A 73 16.97 12.26 7.36
CA THR A 73 17.35 13.58 7.85
C THR A 73 16.43 13.99 9.01
N GLY A 74 17.00 14.45 10.13
CA GLY A 74 16.22 14.84 11.33
C GLY A 74 16.24 13.79 12.43
N ALA A 75 15.05 13.40 12.92
CA ALA A 75 14.84 12.46 14.05
C ALA A 75 13.90 11.30 13.66
N SER A 76 14.24 10.59 12.57
CA SER A 76 13.38 9.57 11.96
C SER A 76 13.76 8.14 12.35
N SER A 77 12.77 7.23 12.41
CA SER A 77 12.98 5.80 12.64
C SER A 77 12.63 4.98 11.39
N ALA A 78 13.54 4.08 11.01
CA ALA A 78 13.38 3.13 9.92
C ALA A 78 13.61 1.72 10.43
N THR A 79 12.72 0.79 10.10
CA THR A 79 12.97 -0.64 10.26
C THR A 79 12.66 -1.33 8.95
N ILE A 80 13.65 -1.94 8.32
CA ILE A 80 13.45 -2.70 7.10
C ILE A 80 13.99 -4.11 7.31
N THR A 81 13.14 -5.10 7.11
CA THR A 81 13.51 -6.51 7.17
C THR A 81 13.22 -7.16 5.82
N GLN A 82 14.27 -7.67 5.19
CA GLN A 82 14.20 -8.50 4.00
C GLN A 82 14.60 -9.92 4.41
N GLY A 83 13.65 -10.85 4.44
CA GLY A 83 13.92 -12.26 4.75
C GLY A 83 12.82 -12.97 5.56
N GLY A 84 12.37 -14.14 5.09
CA GLY A 84 12.98 -15.41 5.53
C GLY A 84 12.08 -16.43 6.24
N ASP A 85 10.80 -16.13 6.50
CA ASP A 85 9.97 -17.00 7.35
C ASP A 85 8.99 -17.92 6.60
N VAL A 86 8.67 -17.67 5.32
CA VAL A 86 7.68 -18.51 4.61
C VAL A 86 8.29 -19.47 3.55
N TYR A 87 9.34 -19.07 2.82
CA TYR A 87 9.91 -19.90 1.73
C TYR A 87 11.44 -20.02 1.68
N GLY A 88 12.16 -19.47 2.66
CA GLY A 88 13.58 -19.74 2.87
C GLY A 88 14.57 -19.00 1.97
N TYR A 89 14.14 -18.15 1.02
CA TYR A 89 15.03 -17.28 0.25
C TYR A 89 14.34 -15.97 -0.16
N ALA A 90 14.77 -14.84 0.40
CA ALA A 90 14.42 -13.51 -0.12
C ALA A 90 15.43 -13.14 -1.22
N VAL A 91 15.01 -13.06 -2.49
CA VAL A 91 15.95 -12.84 -3.62
C VAL A 91 15.53 -11.65 -4.46
N GLY A 92 16.46 -10.74 -4.74
CA GLY A 92 16.22 -9.58 -5.61
C GLY A 92 15.25 -8.53 -5.07
N ASN A 93 14.98 -8.52 -3.76
CA ASN A 93 14.10 -7.52 -3.16
C ASN A 93 14.81 -6.18 -3.06
N VAL A 94 14.10 -5.09 -3.39
CA VAL A 94 14.62 -3.72 -3.31
C VAL A 94 13.73 -2.92 -2.36
N ALA A 95 14.33 -2.25 -1.39
CA ALA A 95 13.65 -1.22 -0.62
C ALA A 95 14.44 0.08 -0.59
N THR A 96 13.77 1.17 -0.92
CA THR A 96 14.28 2.53 -0.76
C THR A 96 13.39 3.29 0.20
N LEU A 97 13.96 3.86 1.26
CA LEU A 97 13.26 4.70 2.23
C LEU A 97 13.98 6.03 2.38
N ARG A 98 13.27 7.12 2.09
CA ARG A 98 13.75 8.50 2.31
C ARG A 98 12.84 9.19 3.31
N GLN A 99 13.38 9.60 4.44
CA GLN A 99 12.65 10.32 5.48
C GLN A 99 13.31 11.68 5.70
N GLU A 100 12.54 12.76 5.55
CA GLU A 100 13.05 14.12 5.66
C GLU A 100 12.20 14.95 6.62
N ALA A 101 12.88 15.64 7.53
CA ALA A 101 12.28 16.48 8.57
C ALA A 101 11.33 15.72 9.52
N GLY A 102 11.24 16.20 10.77
CA GLY A 102 10.34 15.60 11.76
C GLY A 102 10.75 14.22 12.26
N SER A 103 9.77 13.49 12.79
CA SER A 103 9.94 12.18 13.43
C SER A 103 9.11 11.10 12.75
N SER A 104 9.43 10.84 11.48
CA SER A 104 8.74 9.80 10.72
C SER A 104 9.15 8.40 11.18
N VAL A 105 8.21 7.45 11.21
CA VAL A 105 8.43 6.06 11.61
C VAL A 105 7.94 5.11 10.52
N HIS A 106 8.85 4.44 9.81
CA HIS A 106 8.49 3.47 8.77
C HIS A 106 9.04 2.09 9.10
N SER A 107 8.16 1.08 8.98
CA SER A 107 8.50 -0.32 9.06
C SER A 107 8.13 -1.00 7.75
N LEU A 108 9.08 -1.69 7.13
CA LEU A 108 8.87 -2.48 5.91
C LEU A 108 9.36 -3.91 6.13
N ILE A 109 8.52 -4.88 5.77
CA ILE A 109 8.88 -6.30 5.70
C ILE A 109 8.70 -6.75 4.25
N GLN A 110 9.73 -7.31 3.65
CA GLN A 110 9.68 -7.94 2.33
C GLN A 110 10.10 -9.41 2.45
N ASP A 111 9.18 -10.31 2.12
CA ASP A 111 9.43 -11.75 2.00
C ASP A 111 9.01 -12.25 0.62
N GLY A 112 9.82 -13.14 0.04
CA GLY A 112 9.66 -13.62 -1.34
C GLY A 112 10.68 -13.04 -2.34
N PHE A 113 10.32 -13.03 -3.63
CA PHE A 113 11.23 -12.75 -4.75
C PHE A 113 10.89 -11.43 -5.46
N GLY A 114 11.88 -10.57 -5.70
CA GLY A 114 11.75 -9.41 -6.61
C GLY A 114 10.81 -8.30 -6.14
N ASN A 115 10.46 -8.25 -4.85
CA ASN A 115 9.58 -7.22 -4.30
C ASN A 115 10.28 -5.87 -4.26
N GLN A 116 9.57 -4.81 -4.63
CA GLN A 116 10.08 -3.45 -4.66
C GLN A 116 9.20 -2.54 -3.80
N ALA A 117 9.84 -1.77 -2.92
CA ALA A 117 9.18 -0.76 -2.11
C ALA A 117 9.96 0.55 -2.15
N THR A 118 9.29 1.64 -2.52
CA THR A 118 9.84 3.00 -2.44
C THR A 118 8.97 3.84 -1.52
N ILE A 119 9.57 4.36 -0.45
CA ILE A 119 8.88 5.14 0.57
C ILE A 119 9.56 6.50 0.67
N SER A 120 8.78 7.57 0.54
CA SER A 120 9.22 8.95 0.69
C SER A 120 8.31 9.63 1.70
N SER A 121 8.89 10.09 2.81
CA SER A 121 8.12 10.75 3.87
C SER A 121 8.76 12.07 4.26
N VAL A 122 7.97 13.14 4.23
CA VAL A 122 8.36 14.48 4.66
C VAL A 122 7.48 14.91 5.84
N GLY A 123 8.09 15.25 6.97
CA GLY A 123 7.39 15.61 8.21
C GLY A 123 7.27 14.44 9.19
N SER A 124 6.24 14.42 10.04
CA SER A 124 6.10 13.40 11.08
C SER A 124 5.03 12.36 10.73
N ASN A 125 5.33 11.38 9.89
CA ASN A 125 4.36 10.39 9.42
C ASN A 125 4.75 8.96 9.79
N SER A 126 3.81 8.02 9.64
CA SER A 126 4.07 6.61 9.88
C SER A 126 3.58 5.71 8.76
N GLY A 127 4.36 4.65 8.52
CA GLY A 127 4.03 3.61 7.55
C GLY A 127 4.38 2.23 8.09
N THR A 128 3.46 1.27 8.00
CA THR A 128 3.73 -0.17 8.21
C THR A 128 3.39 -0.93 6.95
N LEU A 129 4.39 -1.49 6.29
CA LEU A 129 4.29 -2.06 4.96
C LEU A 129 4.78 -3.51 5.01
N THR A 130 4.01 -4.43 4.45
CA THR A 130 4.37 -5.86 4.39
C THR A 130 4.12 -6.36 2.98
N GLN A 131 5.16 -6.87 2.32
CA GLN A 131 5.10 -7.51 1.02
C GLN A 131 5.52 -8.98 1.19
N VAL A 132 4.56 -9.89 1.20
CA VAL A 132 4.80 -11.34 1.27
C VAL A 132 4.33 -11.94 -0.04
N ALA A 133 5.09 -11.70 -1.10
CA ALA A 133 4.71 -12.05 -2.47
C ALA A 133 5.92 -12.18 -3.39
N SER A 134 5.68 -12.44 -4.68
CA SER A 134 6.68 -12.31 -5.74
C SER A 134 6.39 -11.10 -6.61
N ASN A 135 7.39 -10.24 -6.84
CA ASN A 135 7.34 -9.05 -7.70
C ASN A 135 6.30 -7.99 -7.28
N ALA A 136 5.93 -7.93 -6.00
CA ALA A 136 5.05 -6.87 -5.50
C ALA A 136 5.75 -5.51 -5.59
N GLN A 137 4.99 -4.47 -5.95
CA GLN A 137 5.48 -3.10 -6.04
C GLN A 137 4.65 -2.18 -5.15
N LEU A 138 5.34 -1.33 -4.40
CA LEU A 138 4.72 -0.38 -3.50
C LEU A 138 5.45 0.95 -3.57
N THR A 139 4.72 2.00 -3.90
CA THR A 139 5.18 3.39 -3.81
C THR A 139 4.33 4.11 -2.77
N LEU A 140 4.97 4.68 -1.75
CA LEU A 140 4.33 5.46 -0.70
C LEU A 140 4.97 6.85 -0.65
N GLU A 141 4.15 7.89 -0.81
CA GLU A 141 4.51 9.28 -0.57
C GLU A 141 3.65 9.87 0.55
N GLN A 142 4.28 10.36 1.62
CA GLN A 142 3.61 11.10 2.69
C GLN A 142 4.25 12.48 2.84
N ASN A 143 3.45 13.52 2.77
CA ASN A 143 3.90 14.89 2.96
C ASN A 143 2.96 15.62 3.94
N GLY A 144 3.50 15.98 5.10
CA GLY A 144 2.81 16.65 6.18
C GLY A 144 2.98 15.90 7.50
N ASP A 145 1.98 15.96 8.37
CA ASP A 145 2.11 15.49 9.75
C ASP A 145 1.03 14.48 10.14
N ASN A 146 1.40 13.49 10.95
CA ASN A 146 0.55 12.43 11.47
C ASN A 146 -0.18 11.60 10.40
N ASN A 147 0.28 11.59 9.14
CA ASN A 147 -0.29 10.68 8.16
C ASN A 147 0.13 9.23 8.48
N GLN A 148 -0.80 8.30 8.30
CA GLN A 148 -0.64 6.89 8.66
C GLN A 148 -0.98 6.00 7.47
N VAL A 149 -0.07 5.10 7.11
CA VAL A 149 -0.33 4.06 6.11
C VAL A 149 -0.07 2.68 6.69
N ARG A 150 -0.99 1.75 6.44
CA ARG A 150 -0.76 0.32 6.60
C ARG A 150 -1.05 -0.39 5.30
N VAL A 151 -0.07 -1.14 4.78
CA VAL A 151 -0.19 -1.94 3.56
C VAL A 151 0.17 -3.39 3.84
N ASP A 152 -0.69 -4.29 3.38
CA ASP A 152 -0.43 -5.73 3.32
C ASP A 152 -0.62 -6.21 1.87
N GLN A 153 0.48 -6.57 1.22
CA GLN A 153 0.52 -7.10 -0.14
C GLN A 153 0.98 -8.55 -0.09
N SER A 154 0.04 -9.48 -0.10
CA SER A 154 0.32 -10.92 -0.11
C SER A 154 0.11 -11.54 -1.50
N GLY A 155 -0.23 -10.73 -2.50
CA GLY A 155 -0.51 -11.20 -3.87
C GLY A 155 0.65 -10.97 -4.82
N ASP A 156 0.96 -11.99 -5.65
CA ASP A 156 2.04 -11.91 -6.64
C ASP A 156 1.76 -10.80 -7.66
N SER A 157 2.78 -9.96 -7.90
CA SER A 157 2.74 -8.79 -8.78
C SER A 157 1.70 -7.72 -8.39
N ALA A 158 1.27 -7.68 -7.13
CA ALA A 158 0.41 -6.61 -6.63
C ALA A 158 1.14 -5.25 -6.71
N MET A 159 0.44 -4.23 -7.20
CA MET A 159 0.94 -2.86 -7.32
C MET A 159 0.09 -1.92 -6.46
N ALA A 160 0.76 -1.08 -5.67
CA ALA A 160 0.12 -0.02 -4.90
C ALA A 160 0.89 1.29 -5.02
N THR A 161 0.17 2.37 -5.30
CA THR A 161 0.68 3.75 -5.28
C THR A 161 -0.19 4.56 -4.33
N LEU A 162 0.41 5.03 -3.24
CA LEU A 162 -0.29 5.71 -2.16
C LEU A 162 0.33 7.09 -1.93
N THR A 163 -0.50 8.14 -1.98
CA THR A 163 -0.07 9.52 -1.74
C THR A 163 -0.95 10.16 -0.67
N GLN A 164 -0.34 10.68 0.40
CA GLN A 164 -1.01 11.43 1.46
C GLN A 164 -0.38 12.82 1.58
N LEU A 165 -1.18 13.87 1.32
CA LEU A 165 -0.78 15.27 1.43
C LEU A 165 -1.65 15.96 2.49
N GLY A 166 -1.03 16.51 3.53
CA GLY A 166 -1.73 17.21 4.62
C GLY A 166 -1.53 16.52 5.97
N SER A 167 -2.56 16.48 6.82
CA SER A 167 -2.41 15.94 8.18
C SER A 167 -3.43 14.88 8.57
N ASP A 168 -3.04 13.98 9.46
CA ASP A 168 -3.90 12.96 10.06
C ASP A 168 -4.62 12.04 9.04
N ASN A 169 -4.16 11.99 7.79
CA ASN A 169 -4.78 11.12 6.78
C ASN A 169 -4.39 9.66 7.06
N ARG A 170 -5.31 8.73 6.80
CA ARG A 170 -5.10 7.29 7.05
C ARG A 170 -5.44 6.45 5.83
N VAL A 171 -4.52 5.57 5.44
CA VAL A 171 -4.76 4.50 4.46
C VAL A 171 -4.55 3.14 5.13
N LEU A 172 -5.52 2.25 4.99
CA LEU A 172 -5.40 0.82 5.23
C LEU A 172 -5.67 0.08 3.92
N LEU A 173 -4.62 -0.55 3.37
CA LEU A 173 -4.69 -1.32 2.14
C LEU A 173 -4.33 -2.78 2.37
N THR A 174 -5.18 -3.68 1.88
CA THR A 174 -4.92 -5.12 1.81
C THR A 174 -5.15 -5.61 0.38
N GLN A 175 -4.10 -6.12 -0.25
CA GLN A 175 -4.16 -6.73 -1.58
C GLN A 175 -3.80 -8.22 -1.47
N GLN A 176 -4.77 -9.08 -1.75
CA GLN A 176 -4.65 -10.53 -1.72
C GLN A 176 -4.98 -11.11 -3.10
N GLY A 177 -4.27 -12.14 -3.55
CA GLY A 177 -4.60 -12.79 -4.82
C GLY A 177 -3.39 -13.22 -5.63
N TYR A 178 -3.61 -13.53 -6.90
CA TYR A 178 -2.55 -13.98 -7.81
C TYR A 178 -2.65 -13.17 -9.10
N SER A 179 -1.63 -12.38 -9.45
CA SER A 179 -1.53 -11.47 -10.62
C SER A 179 -1.90 -10.00 -10.33
N VAL A 180 -1.55 -9.13 -11.28
CA VAL A 180 -1.49 -7.66 -11.20
C VAL A 180 -2.79 -7.00 -10.72
N ASP A 181 -2.99 -6.91 -9.42
CA ASP A 181 -3.95 -5.97 -8.84
C ASP A 181 -3.27 -4.61 -8.68
N SER A 182 -3.90 -3.54 -9.14
CA SER A 182 -3.36 -2.17 -9.09
C SER A 182 -4.26 -1.28 -8.24
N VAL A 183 -3.70 -0.71 -7.18
CA VAL A 183 -4.40 0.22 -6.29
C VAL A 183 -3.68 1.56 -6.27
N GLU A 184 -4.39 2.62 -6.65
CA GLU A 184 -3.92 4.00 -6.58
C GLU A 184 -4.84 4.81 -5.65
N LEU A 185 -4.29 5.34 -4.57
CA LEU A 185 -5.03 6.15 -3.60
C LEU A 185 -4.31 7.47 -3.36
N THR A 186 -5.05 8.57 -3.49
CA THR A 186 -4.58 9.91 -3.15
C THR A 186 -5.48 10.56 -2.11
N GLN A 187 -4.90 11.03 -1.01
CA GLN A 187 -5.59 11.81 0.03
C GLN A 187 -4.96 13.20 0.12
N ARG A 188 -5.75 14.25 -0.03
CA ARG A 188 -5.35 15.65 0.15
C ARG A 188 -6.25 16.32 1.18
N GLY A 189 -5.64 16.92 2.20
CA GLY A 189 -6.35 17.64 3.27
C GLY A 189 -6.14 17.00 4.64
N GLN A 190 -7.16 17.05 5.50
CA GLN A 190 -7.05 16.58 6.89
C GLN A 190 -7.97 15.41 7.21
N ALA A 191 -7.46 14.44 7.95
CA ALA A 191 -8.26 13.35 8.53
C ALA A 191 -9.06 12.53 7.50
N ASN A 192 -8.62 12.45 6.23
CA ASN A 192 -9.24 11.55 5.27
C ASN A 192 -8.89 10.10 5.59
N VAL A 193 -9.83 9.19 5.42
CA VAL A 193 -9.65 7.76 5.69
C VAL A 193 -9.97 6.95 4.44
N ALA A 194 -9.09 6.04 4.06
CA ALA A 194 -9.32 5.06 3.01
C ALA A 194 -9.03 3.65 3.55
N THR A 195 -10.02 2.77 3.46
CA THR A 195 -9.89 1.34 3.76
C THR A 195 -10.21 0.57 2.49
N VAL A 196 -9.24 -0.18 1.97
CA VAL A 196 -9.37 -0.91 0.72
C VAL A 196 -8.92 -2.35 0.90
N THR A 197 -9.80 -3.27 0.52
CA THR A 197 -9.48 -4.68 0.35
C THR A 197 -9.68 -5.06 -1.12
N SER A 198 -8.62 -5.46 -1.82
CA SER A 198 -8.71 -6.04 -3.16
C SER A 198 -8.31 -7.50 -3.09
N SER A 199 -9.21 -8.37 -3.53
CA SER A 199 -9.01 -9.81 -3.61
C SER A 199 -9.26 -10.33 -5.03
N GLY A 200 -8.30 -11.06 -5.60
CA GLY A 200 -8.50 -11.75 -6.87
C GLY A 200 -7.40 -11.49 -7.90
N LYS A 201 -7.78 -11.15 -9.14
CA LYS A 201 -6.83 -11.01 -10.25
C LYS A 201 -7.18 -9.83 -11.15
N PHE A 202 -6.20 -9.01 -11.50
CA PHE A 202 -6.36 -7.93 -12.48
C PHE A 202 -7.40 -6.88 -12.05
N ASN A 203 -7.59 -6.71 -10.73
CA ASN A 203 -8.46 -5.68 -10.22
C ASN A 203 -7.73 -4.32 -10.23
N GLU A 204 -8.42 -3.29 -10.67
CA GLU A 204 -7.93 -1.91 -10.67
C GLU A 204 -8.80 -1.06 -9.74
N LEU A 205 -8.15 -0.28 -8.88
CA LEU A 205 -8.79 0.69 -8.01
C LEU A 205 -8.05 2.02 -8.10
N THR A 206 -8.78 3.10 -8.38
CA THR A 206 -8.24 4.46 -8.34
C THR A 206 -9.18 5.37 -7.57
N PHE A 207 -8.73 6.00 -6.49
CA PHE A 207 -9.58 6.93 -5.75
C PHE A 207 -8.82 8.16 -5.23
N THR A 208 -9.47 9.32 -5.31
CA THR A 208 -8.95 10.58 -4.77
C THR A 208 -9.90 11.19 -3.75
N GLN A 209 -9.41 11.46 -2.53
CA GLN A 209 -10.10 12.24 -1.51
C GLN A 209 -9.45 13.62 -1.43
N ASP A 210 -10.23 14.68 -1.65
CA ASP A 210 -9.76 16.07 -1.61
C ASP A 210 -10.67 16.92 -0.72
N GLY A 211 -10.16 17.31 0.45
CA GLY A 211 -10.89 17.99 1.51
C GLY A 211 -10.66 17.32 2.86
N ASN A 212 -11.59 17.43 3.79
CA ASN A 212 -11.41 16.93 5.15
C ASN A 212 -12.41 15.86 5.52
N ARG A 213 -11.97 14.88 6.33
CA ARG A 213 -12.82 13.82 6.89
C ARG A 213 -13.62 13.04 5.84
N ASN A 214 -13.13 12.96 4.60
CA ASN A 214 -13.74 12.06 3.64
C ASN A 214 -13.37 10.62 4.01
N GLU A 215 -14.32 9.71 3.83
CA GLU A 215 -14.14 8.29 4.11
C GLU A 215 -14.41 7.45 2.85
N LEU A 216 -13.46 6.59 2.52
CA LEU A 216 -13.55 5.61 1.46
C LEU A 216 -13.48 4.21 2.07
N ASN A 217 -14.44 3.35 1.72
CA ASN A 217 -14.41 1.94 2.07
C ASN A 217 -14.69 1.08 0.83
N VAL A 218 -13.72 0.30 0.38
CA VAL A 218 -13.85 -0.55 -0.81
C VAL A 218 -13.50 -1.99 -0.51
N ASP A 219 -14.40 -2.90 -0.90
CA ASP A 219 -14.17 -4.34 -0.98
C ASP A 219 -14.36 -4.79 -2.43
N GLN A 220 -13.26 -5.14 -3.10
CA GLN A 220 -13.23 -5.58 -4.48
C GLN A 220 -12.80 -7.05 -4.54
N ALA A 221 -13.62 -7.90 -5.16
CA ALA A 221 -13.39 -9.33 -5.24
C ALA A 221 -13.67 -9.91 -6.64
N GLY A 222 -12.79 -10.77 -7.14
CA GLY A 222 -12.97 -11.48 -8.42
C GLY A 222 -11.95 -11.08 -9.47
N ARG A 223 -12.30 -11.17 -10.76
CA ARG A 223 -11.35 -10.94 -11.85
C ARG A 223 -11.68 -9.72 -12.70
N GLY A 224 -10.71 -8.83 -12.90
CA GLY A 224 -10.81 -7.77 -13.89
C GLY A 224 -11.80 -6.66 -13.52
N ASN A 225 -12.14 -6.51 -12.24
CA ASN A 225 -13.01 -5.43 -11.82
C ASN A 225 -12.24 -4.10 -11.85
N ARG A 226 -12.93 -3.01 -12.15
CA ARG A 226 -12.41 -1.64 -12.11
C ARG A 226 -13.34 -0.79 -11.24
N PHE A 227 -12.80 -0.25 -10.15
CA PHE A 227 -13.46 0.77 -9.34
C PHE A 227 -12.70 2.08 -9.46
N SER A 228 -13.41 3.18 -9.74
CA SER A 228 -12.79 4.50 -9.72
C SER A 228 -13.66 5.55 -9.06
N GLY A 229 -13.05 6.59 -8.50
CA GLY A 229 -13.85 7.65 -7.92
C GLY A 229 -13.10 8.81 -7.32
N SER A 230 -13.89 9.76 -6.83
CA SER A 230 -13.38 10.89 -6.07
C SER A 230 -14.41 11.45 -5.11
N SER A 231 -13.96 11.92 -3.94
CA SER A 231 -14.75 12.71 -3.01
C SER A 231 -14.07 14.07 -2.83
N THR A 232 -14.76 15.14 -3.26
CA THR A 232 -14.29 16.53 -3.14
C THR A 232 -15.21 17.30 -2.21
N GLY A 233 -14.65 17.90 -1.17
CA GLY A 233 -15.36 18.59 -0.08
C GLY A 233 -15.14 17.90 1.26
N ASP A 234 -16.00 18.16 2.24
CA ASP A 234 -15.83 17.67 3.60
C ASP A 234 -16.87 16.60 3.97
N ASP A 235 -16.49 15.67 4.85
CA ASP A 235 -17.38 14.68 5.46
C ASP A 235 -18.14 13.78 4.45
N ASN A 236 -17.58 13.54 3.26
CA ASN A 236 -18.20 12.63 2.29
C ASN A 236 -17.84 11.18 2.59
N LEU A 237 -18.83 10.28 2.50
CA LEU A 237 -18.68 8.84 2.64
C LEU A 237 -18.92 8.15 1.28
N ALA A 238 -17.91 7.46 0.78
CA ALA A 238 -17.99 6.57 -0.38
C ALA A 238 -17.74 5.12 0.04
N SER A 239 -18.70 4.24 -0.19
CA SER A 239 -18.58 2.81 0.05
C SER A 239 -18.88 2.02 -1.22
N ALA A 240 -17.99 1.09 -1.57
CA ALA A 240 -18.17 0.20 -2.71
C ALA A 240 -17.88 -1.26 -2.36
N THR A 241 -18.78 -2.15 -2.73
CA THR A 241 -18.54 -3.60 -2.77
C THR A 241 -18.69 -4.06 -4.21
N VAL A 242 -17.60 -4.52 -4.82
CA VAL A 242 -17.56 -4.93 -6.23
C VAL A 242 -17.11 -6.38 -6.29
N ARG A 243 -18.06 -7.29 -6.51
CA ARG A 243 -17.81 -8.73 -6.62
C ARG A 243 -18.23 -9.24 -8.00
N GLY A 244 -17.55 -10.29 -8.46
CA GLY A 244 -17.78 -10.89 -9.78
C GLY A 244 -16.64 -10.57 -10.74
N ASP A 245 -16.89 -10.68 -12.03
CA ASP A 245 -15.85 -10.52 -13.04
C ASP A 245 -16.16 -9.36 -13.99
N SER A 246 -15.12 -8.61 -14.37
CA SER A 246 -15.18 -7.53 -15.37
C SER A 246 -16.18 -6.41 -15.07
N ASN A 247 -16.44 -6.09 -13.80
CA ASN A 247 -17.32 -4.97 -13.45
C ASN A 247 -16.59 -3.63 -13.59
N GLN A 248 -17.30 -2.60 -14.03
CA GLN A 248 -16.81 -1.23 -14.08
C GLN A 248 -17.71 -0.34 -13.25
N THR A 249 -17.17 0.18 -12.16
CA THR A 249 -17.96 0.89 -11.13
C THR A 249 -17.32 2.22 -10.78
N SER A 250 -18.13 3.23 -10.48
CA SER A 250 -17.61 4.52 -10.05
C SER A 250 -18.47 5.30 -9.07
N ILE A 251 -17.80 6.07 -8.20
CA ILE A 251 -18.42 7.01 -7.26
C ILE A 251 -17.74 8.36 -7.39
N VAL A 252 -18.50 9.41 -7.67
CA VAL A 252 -18.02 10.80 -7.69
C VAL A 252 -18.92 11.65 -6.80
N GLN A 253 -18.32 12.30 -5.81
CA GLN A 253 -19.02 13.19 -4.88
C GLN A 253 -18.36 14.57 -4.89
N THR A 254 -19.17 15.62 -5.00
CA THR A 254 -18.72 17.01 -4.90
C THR A 254 -19.67 17.79 -4.01
N GLY A 255 -19.15 18.31 -2.90
CA GLY A 255 -19.91 18.99 -1.85
C GLY A 255 -19.64 18.34 -0.50
N ASN A 256 -20.49 18.62 0.49
CA ASN A 256 -20.26 18.20 1.88
C ASN A 256 -21.29 17.18 2.36
N GLY A 257 -20.85 16.20 3.16
CA GLY A 257 -21.76 15.26 3.82
C GLY A 257 -22.51 14.32 2.87
N ASN A 258 -21.99 14.09 1.66
CA ASN A 258 -22.62 13.16 0.73
C ASN A 258 -22.31 11.71 1.11
N GLU A 259 -23.29 10.82 0.94
CA GLU A 259 -23.16 9.39 1.19
C GLU A 259 -23.50 8.61 -0.09
N ALA A 260 -22.53 7.85 -0.59
CA ALA A 260 -22.67 7.01 -1.77
C ALA A 260 -22.33 5.56 -1.40
N ARG A 261 -23.27 4.64 -1.65
CA ARG A 261 -23.07 3.20 -1.49
C ARG A 261 -23.31 2.47 -2.81
N LEU A 262 -22.31 1.73 -3.28
CA LEU A 262 -22.39 0.95 -4.51
C LEU A 262 -22.11 -0.53 -4.19
N ASP A 263 -23.08 -1.40 -4.39
CA ASP A 263 -22.94 -2.84 -4.23
C ASP A 263 -23.25 -3.51 -5.57
N THR A 264 -22.22 -4.06 -6.24
CA THR A 264 -22.36 -4.81 -7.49
C THR A 264 -21.80 -6.21 -7.28
N THR A 265 -22.61 -7.25 -7.44
CA THR A 265 -22.18 -8.66 -7.26
C THR A 265 -22.32 -9.50 -8.52
N SER A 266 -22.70 -8.89 -9.64
CA SER A 266 -22.88 -9.48 -10.97
C SER A 266 -21.56 -9.51 -11.76
N ALA A 267 -21.58 -10.03 -13.00
CA ALA A 267 -20.46 -9.96 -13.91
C ALA A 267 -20.74 -8.92 -15.02
N ILE A 268 -19.70 -8.28 -15.55
CA ILE A 268 -19.78 -7.34 -16.68
C ILE A 268 -20.83 -6.25 -16.43
N SER A 269 -20.88 -5.74 -15.20
CA SER A 269 -21.85 -4.72 -14.80
C SER A 269 -21.24 -3.34 -14.74
N THR A 270 -22.07 -2.34 -15.03
CA THR A 270 -21.71 -0.93 -14.99
C THR A 270 -22.55 -0.22 -13.93
N ALA A 271 -21.91 0.30 -12.88
CA ALA A 271 -22.59 1.06 -11.84
C ALA A 271 -21.91 2.41 -11.64
N SER A 272 -22.66 3.51 -11.64
CA SER A 272 -22.09 4.83 -11.35
C SER A 272 -22.97 5.67 -10.44
N ILE A 273 -22.36 6.28 -9.44
CA ILE A 273 -23.00 7.27 -8.57
C ILE A 273 -22.28 8.61 -8.77
N SER A 274 -23.04 9.66 -9.08
CA SER A 274 -22.56 11.03 -9.12
C SER A 274 -23.45 11.91 -8.24
N GLN A 275 -22.86 12.57 -7.25
CA GLN A 275 -23.55 13.48 -6.34
C GLN A 275 -22.88 14.85 -6.36
N VAL A 276 -23.67 15.89 -6.61
CA VAL A 276 -23.23 17.29 -6.55
C VAL A 276 -24.14 18.06 -5.59
N GLY A 277 -23.55 18.79 -4.66
CA GLY A 277 -24.24 19.50 -3.58
C GLY A 277 -24.06 18.79 -2.25
N ASP A 278 -24.87 19.13 -1.25
CA ASP A 278 -24.62 18.72 0.14
C ASP A 278 -25.66 17.72 0.66
N SER A 279 -25.24 16.85 1.57
CA SER A 279 -26.12 15.91 2.29
C SER A 279 -26.92 14.97 1.37
N ASN A 280 -26.40 14.64 0.18
CA ASN A 280 -27.07 13.71 -0.72
C ASN A 280 -26.78 12.26 -0.32
N ARG A 281 -27.77 11.38 -0.44
CA ARG A 281 -27.63 9.94 -0.24
C ARG A 281 -27.99 9.18 -1.53
N ALA A 282 -27.07 8.36 -2.01
CA ALA A 282 -27.24 7.52 -3.18
C ALA A 282 -26.86 6.07 -2.86
N SER A 283 -27.70 5.12 -3.26
CA SER A 283 -27.39 3.70 -3.15
C SER A 283 -27.72 2.95 -4.43
N ILE A 284 -26.74 2.22 -4.96
CA ILE A 284 -26.95 1.25 -6.04
C ILE A 284 -26.71 -0.14 -5.45
N LEU A 285 -27.69 -1.03 -5.60
CA LEU A 285 -27.54 -2.46 -5.40
C LEU A 285 -27.86 -3.15 -6.74
N GLN A 286 -26.85 -3.79 -7.33
CA GLN A 286 -26.97 -4.65 -8.49
C GLN A 286 -26.57 -6.07 -8.10
N SER A 287 -27.55 -6.95 -7.99
CA SER A 287 -27.34 -8.35 -7.62
C SER A 287 -28.05 -9.26 -8.62
N SER A 288 -27.35 -9.77 -9.63
CA SER A 288 -27.94 -10.81 -10.48
C SER A 288 -27.80 -12.18 -9.82
N ALA A 289 -28.90 -12.92 -9.68
CA ALA A 289 -28.89 -14.29 -9.13
C ALA A 289 -28.21 -15.31 -10.08
N ASN A 290 -27.96 -14.91 -11.32
CA ASN A 290 -27.31 -15.71 -12.34
C ASN A 290 -25.98 -15.06 -12.73
N PHE A 291 -24.87 -15.77 -12.57
CA PHE A 291 -23.55 -15.43 -13.13
C PHE A 291 -23.53 -15.29 -14.68
N ASN A 292 -24.70 -15.35 -15.33
CA ASN A 292 -24.96 -15.15 -16.75
C ASN A 292 -25.77 -13.87 -17.05
N GLY A 293 -26.10 -13.05 -16.04
CA GLY A 293 -26.68 -11.73 -16.23
C GLY A 293 -25.62 -10.80 -16.81
N PHE A 294 -25.54 -10.74 -18.13
CA PHE A 294 -24.67 -9.82 -18.84
C PHE A 294 -25.29 -8.42 -18.80
N ASN A 295 -24.48 -7.39 -18.51
CA ASN A 295 -24.75 -6.00 -18.86
C ASN A 295 -25.76 -5.24 -17.95
N ASP A 296 -25.75 -5.50 -16.63
CA ASP A 296 -26.54 -4.68 -15.70
C ASP A 296 -25.96 -3.25 -15.64
N SER A 297 -26.79 -2.25 -15.95
CA SER A 297 -26.40 -0.84 -15.91
C SER A 297 -27.24 -0.05 -14.92
N ALA A 298 -26.58 0.58 -13.95
CA ALA A 298 -27.22 1.45 -12.96
C ALA A 298 -26.46 2.78 -12.87
N ARG A 299 -27.21 3.88 -12.91
CA ARG A 299 -26.66 5.22 -12.75
C ARG A 299 -27.55 6.06 -11.85
N ILE A 300 -26.95 6.63 -10.81
CA ILE A 300 -27.56 7.69 -10.00
C ILE A 300 -26.81 8.99 -10.27
N SER A 301 -27.55 10.06 -10.55
CA SER A 301 -27.04 11.43 -10.62
C SER A 301 -27.93 12.31 -9.74
N GLN A 302 -27.38 12.85 -8.66
CA GLN A 302 -28.09 13.76 -7.75
C GLN A 302 -27.43 15.13 -7.77
N ASN A 303 -28.25 16.18 -7.90
CA ASN A 303 -27.81 17.57 -7.82
C ASN A 303 -28.67 18.30 -6.79
N GLY A 304 -28.05 18.97 -5.81
CA GLY A 304 -28.75 19.79 -4.82
C GLY A 304 -28.49 19.37 -3.38
N PHE A 305 -29.41 19.75 -2.48
CA PHE A 305 -29.31 19.51 -1.05
C PHE A 305 -30.26 18.39 -0.61
N GLY A 306 -29.75 17.42 0.16
CA GLY A 306 -30.60 16.44 0.86
C GLY A 306 -31.30 15.42 -0.03
N ASN A 307 -30.84 15.19 -1.27
CA ASN A 307 -31.49 14.23 -2.16
C ASN A 307 -31.25 12.79 -1.68
N SER A 308 -32.24 11.91 -1.83
CA SER A 308 -32.09 10.47 -1.59
C SER A 308 -32.51 9.66 -2.81
N ALA A 309 -31.66 8.74 -3.29
CA ALA A 309 -31.92 7.90 -4.44
C ALA A 309 -31.43 6.47 -4.18
N THR A 310 -32.23 5.49 -4.57
CA THR A 310 -31.86 4.07 -4.46
C THR A 310 -32.26 3.34 -5.73
N ILE A 311 -31.30 2.63 -6.33
CA ILE A 311 -31.54 1.66 -7.40
C ILE A 311 -31.31 0.28 -6.80
N ASN A 312 -32.30 -0.59 -6.95
CA ASN A 312 -32.18 -2.00 -6.62
C ASN A 312 -32.53 -2.80 -7.89
N GLN A 313 -31.51 -3.38 -8.53
CA GLN A 313 -31.63 -4.24 -9.69
C GLN A 313 -31.29 -5.67 -9.26
N ARG A 314 -32.19 -6.61 -9.54
CA ARG A 314 -32.11 -8.03 -9.17
C ARG A 314 -32.33 -8.92 -10.38
#